data_AF-A0A349E2V2-F1
#
_entry.id   AF-A0A349E2V2-F1
#
_cell.length_a   1.000
_cell.length_b   1.000
_cell.length_c   1.000
_cell.angle_alpha   90.00
_cell.angle_beta   90.00
_cell.angle_gamma   90.00
#
_symmetry.space_group_name_H-M   'P 1'
#
loop_
_entity.id
_entity.type
_entity.pdbx_description
1 polymer ?
#
loop_
_entity_poly.entity_id
_entity_poly.type
_entity_poly.pdbx_seq_one_letter_code
_entity_poly.pdbx_strand_id
1 'polypeptide(L)'
;MNSQVHRWINYVAPLLIGACLYLMIYIQSNFERMYFSYKSLIAIPLIMYGLWWMGKSAHNWLEQHYSWQTNLWKRFIVQFALFAIMALGVTNPTYVAIKSYRIHEHLTYDRIGGYHLIVTSTITILAVAIIFGVQVSLHFIQQWLNSSIEAEKFKKESLQAQFEGLKHQISPHFLF
;
A
#
# COMPACT_ATOMS: atom_id res chain seq x y z
N MET A 1 10.40 -11.10 7.88
CA MET A 1 10.82 -9.75 8.32
C MET A 1 10.55 -9.61 9.81
N ASN A 2 11.43 -8.97 10.58
CA ASN A 2 11.20 -8.75 12.01
C ASN A 2 9.88 -7.96 12.19
N SER A 3 8.97 -8.42 13.05
CA SER A 3 7.60 -7.87 13.17
C SER A 3 7.59 -6.37 13.50
N GLN A 4 8.64 -5.90 14.17
CA GLN A 4 8.86 -4.48 14.45
C GLN A 4 9.17 -3.66 13.19
N VAL A 5 10.01 -4.16 12.28
CA VAL A 5 10.37 -3.46 11.04
C VAL A 5 9.14 -3.26 10.15
N HIS A 6 8.29 -4.27 10.05
CA HIS A 6 7.02 -4.16 9.31
C HIS A 6 6.09 -3.10 9.92
N ARG A 7 6.04 -2.97 11.25
CA ARG A 7 5.26 -1.93 11.92
C ARG A 7 5.81 -0.53 11.63
N TRP A 8 7.13 -0.34 11.67
CA TRP A 8 7.76 0.94 11.36
C TRP A 8 7.52 1.40 9.92
N ILE A 9 7.63 0.47 8.95
CA ILE A 9 7.36 0.76 7.54
C ILE A 9 5.95 1.34 7.35
N ASN A 10 4.95 0.80 8.06
CA ASN A 10 3.57 1.27 7.96
C ASN A 10 3.36 2.74 8.41
N TYR A 11 4.21 3.27 9.30
CA TYR A 11 4.12 4.64 9.75
C TYR A 11 5.01 5.59 8.93
N VAL A 12 6.20 5.13 8.56
CA VAL A 12 7.22 5.96 7.93
C VAL A 12 7.01 6.07 6.42
N ALA A 13 6.66 4.97 5.74
CA ALA A 13 6.50 4.95 4.29
C ALA A 13 5.47 5.98 3.76
N PRO A 14 4.24 6.09 4.30
CA PRO A 14 3.28 7.06 3.78
C PRO A 14 3.73 8.52 3.98
N LEU A 15 4.41 8.82 5.10
CA LEU A 15 4.93 10.15 5.37
C LEU A 15 6.07 10.51 4.42
N LEU A 16 6.98 9.57 4.16
CA LEU A 16 8.05 9.75 3.18
C LEU A 16 7.50 9.93 1.77
N ILE A 17 6.52 9.12 1.35
CA ILE A 17 5.87 9.27 0.04
C ILE A 17 5.26 10.66 -0.10
N GLY A 18 4.55 11.13 0.93
CA GLY A 18 3.96 12.46 0.92
C GLY A 18 4.99 13.60 0.91
N ALA A 19 6.08 13.46 1.66
CA ALA A 19 7.18 14.43 1.66
C ALA A 19 7.87 14.49 0.29
N CYS A 20 8.14 13.34 -0.33
CA CYS A 20 8.69 13.25 -1.68
C CYS A 20 7.75 13.86 -2.73
N LEU A 21 6.45 13.58 -2.66
CA LEU A 21 5.45 14.18 -3.55
C LEU A 21 5.40 15.70 -3.40
N TYR A 22 5.44 16.21 -2.16
CA TYR A 22 5.49 17.65 -1.92
C TYR A 22 6.77 18.26 -2.51
N LEU A 23 7.94 17.65 -2.29
CA LEU A 23 9.20 18.12 -2.85
C LEU A 23 9.16 18.14 -4.38
N MET A 24 8.60 17.11 -5.01
CA MET A 24 8.44 17.05 -6.46
C MET A 24 7.54 18.20 -6.96
N ILE A 25 6.39 18.42 -6.32
CA ILE A 25 5.49 19.53 -6.64
C ILE A 25 6.21 20.86 -6.46
N TYR A 26 6.96 21.04 -5.37
CA TYR A 26 7.71 22.27 -5.10
C TYR A 26 8.81 22.53 -6.14
N ILE A 27 9.55 21.50 -6.57
CA ILE A 27 10.55 21.64 -7.63
C ILE A 27 9.87 22.05 -8.94
N GLN A 28 8.78 21.40 -9.31
CA GLN A 28 8.01 21.75 -10.49
C GLN A 28 7.43 23.17 -10.40
N SER A 29 7.02 23.58 -9.21
CA SER A 29 6.39 24.88 -8.99
C SER A 29 7.35 26.05 -9.00
N ASN A 30 8.66 25.81 -8.80
CA ASN A 30 9.69 26.83 -9.04
C ASN A 30 9.75 27.28 -10.50
N PHE A 31 9.35 26.43 -11.44
CA PHE A 31 9.24 26.80 -12.86
C PHE A 31 7.99 27.64 -13.16
N GLU A 32 6.96 27.61 -12.30
CA GLU A 32 5.67 28.30 -12.49
C GLU A 32 5.37 29.40 -11.44
N ARG A 33 6.35 29.80 -10.62
CA ARG A 33 6.21 30.83 -9.55
C ARG A 33 5.16 30.52 -8.48
N MET A 34 4.99 29.25 -8.10
CA MET A 34 4.19 28.91 -6.91
C MET A 34 5.05 29.00 -5.65
N TYR A 35 4.59 29.73 -4.64
CA TYR A 35 5.32 29.92 -3.39
C TYR A 35 5.27 28.69 -2.48
N PHE A 36 6.39 28.45 -1.77
CA PHE A 36 6.47 27.46 -0.70
C PHE A 36 5.39 27.74 0.36
N SER A 37 4.61 26.71 0.70
CA SER A 37 3.60 26.81 1.75
C SER A 37 3.83 25.73 2.80
N TYR A 38 4.05 26.15 4.04
CA TYR A 38 4.21 25.26 5.19
C TYR A 38 2.93 24.44 5.45
N LYS A 39 1.76 24.97 5.07
CA LYS A 39 0.48 24.26 5.22
C LYS A 39 0.41 23.03 4.30
N SER A 40 0.86 23.14 3.05
CA SER A 40 0.87 22.01 2.11
C SER A 40 1.96 21.00 2.41
N LEU A 41 3.09 21.42 3.00
CA LEU A 41 4.14 20.50 3.48
C LEU A 41 3.60 19.50 4.50
N ILE A 42 2.66 19.92 5.36
CA ILE A 42 2.05 19.05 6.39
C ILE A 42 0.81 18.34 5.85
N ALA A 43 -0.02 19.04 5.07
CA ALA A 43 -1.28 18.50 4.58
C ALA A 43 -1.09 17.31 3.62
N ILE A 44 -0.12 17.36 2.69
CA ILE A 44 0.09 16.29 1.70
C ILE A 44 0.53 14.97 2.37
N PRO A 45 1.53 14.93 3.26
CA PRO A 45 1.86 13.72 4.03
C PRO A 45 0.69 13.19 4.85
N LEU A 46 -0.13 14.07 5.44
CA LEU A 46 -1.29 13.66 6.22
C LEU A 46 -2.37 13.02 5.34
N ILE A 47 -2.61 13.55 4.14
CA ILE A 47 -3.50 12.94 3.15
C ILE A 47 -2.96 11.58 2.71
N MET A 48 -1.66 11.47 2.41
CA MET A 48 -1.03 10.20 2.05
C MET A 48 -1.13 9.17 3.19
N TYR A 49 -0.99 9.61 4.43
CA TYR A 49 -1.18 8.78 5.61
C TYR A 49 -2.62 8.24 5.70
N GLY A 50 -3.62 9.10 5.46
CA GLY A 50 -5.02 8.68 5.39
C GLY A 50 -5.27 7.65 4.29
N LEU A 51 -4.79 7.91 3.07
CA LEU A 51 -4.91 6.99 1.93
C LEU A 51 -4.24 5.63 2.19
N TRP A 52 -3.08 5.62 2.86
CA TRP A 52 -2.40 4.39 3.25
C TRP A 52 -3.28 3.50 4.13
N TRP A 53 -3.90 4.10 5.15
CA TRP A 53 -4.82 3.39 6.03
C TRP A 53 -6.08 2.90 5.32
N MET A 54 -6.61 3.68 4.37
CA MET A 54 -7.72 3.25 3.53
C MET A 54 -7.36 2.03 2.68
N GLY A 55 -6.18 2.03 2.05
CA GLY A 55 -5.68 0.89 1.28
C GLY A 55 -5.51 -0.37 2.14
N LYS A 56 -5.00 -0.21 3.36
CA LYS A 56 -4.85 -1.31 4.34
C LYS A 56 -6.21 -1.82 4.82
N SER A 57 -7.18 -0.93 5.05
CA SER A 57 -8.54 -1.31 5.40
C SER A 57 -9.19 -2.10 4.26
N ALA A 58 -9.02 -1.65 3.01
CA ALA A 58 -9.51 -2.36 1.84
C ALA A 58 -8.88 -3.76 1.75
N HIS A 59 -7.56 -3.87 1.95
CA HIS A 59 -6.86 -5.16 1.99
C HIS A 59 -7.44 -6.10 3.06
N ASN A 60 -7.53 -5.65 4.31
CA ASN A 60 -8.00 -6.46 5.43
C ASN A 60 -9.46 -6.92 5.26
N TRP A 61 -10.33 -6.03 4.78
CA TRP A 61 -11.74 -6.36 4.51
C TRP A 61 -11.83 -7.44 3.44
N LEU A 62 -11.05 -7.29 2.37
CA LEU A 62 -11.06 -8.23 1.28
C LEU A 62 -10.45 -9.57 1.74
N GLU A 63 -9.44 -9.59 2.61
CA GLU A 63 -8.76 -10.81 3.08
C GLU A 63 -9.73 -11.77 3.78
N GLN A 64 -10.74 -11.22 4.45
CA GLN A 64 -11.81 -11.99 5.10
C GLN A 64 -12.77 -12.66 4.09
N HIS A 65 -12.88 -12.13 2.87
CA HIS A 65 -13.88 -12.56 1.88
C HIS A 65 -13.26 -13.33 0.68
N TYR A 66 -12.00 -13.06 0.36
CA TYR A 66 -11.31 -13.62 -0.81
C TYR A 66 -9.83 -13.89 -0.50
N SER A 67 -9.44 -15.17 -0.47
CA SER A 67 -8.02 -15.55 -0.38
C SER A 67 -7.28 -15.29 -1.69
N TRP A 68 -6.02 -14.84 -1.59
CA TRP A 68 -5.11 -14.64 -2.71
C TRP A 68 -4.85 -15.92 -3.53
N GLN A 69 -4.99 -17.10 -2.91
CA GLN A 69 -4.62 -18.38 -3.51
C GLN A 69 -5.59 -18.86 -4.61
N THR A 70 -6.84 -18.36 -4.61
CA THR A 70 -7.85 -18.83 -5.56
C THR A 70 -7.73 -18.13 -6.92
N ASN A 71 -7.63 -16.81 -6.95
CA ASN A 71 -7.49 -16.04 -8.19
C ASN A 71 -6.80 -14.69 -7.96
N LEU A 72 -5.49 -14.64 -8.22
CA LEU A 72 -4.63 -13.48 -8.00
C LEU A 72 -5.08 -12.24 -8.78
N TRP A 73 -5.44 -12.39 -10.05
CA TRP A 73 -5.83 -11.26 -10.92
C TRP A 73 -7.17 -10.66 -10.50
N LYS A 74 -8.16 -11.51 -10.24
CA LYS A 74 -9.47 -11.05 -9.75
C LYS A 74 -9.31 -10.31 -8.42
N ARG A 75 -8.50 -10.85 -7.51
CA ARG A 75 -8.19 -10.23 -6.21
C ARG A 75 -7.55 -8.85 -6.36
N PHE A 76 -6.53 -8.75 -7.21
CA PHE A 76 -5.81 -7.50 -7.46
C PHE A 76 -6.73 -6.40 -8.00
N ILE A 77 -7.52 -6.71 -9.03
CA ILE A 77 -8.44 -5.75 -9.66
C ILE A 77 -9.52 -5.29 -8.68
N VAL A 78 -10.12 -6.23 -7.92
CA VAL A 78 -11.16 -5.89 -6.94
C VAL A 78 -10.58 -5.04 -5.80
N GLN A 79 -9.40 -5.37 -5.30
CA GLN A 79 -8.76 -4.59 -4.23
C GLN A 79 -8.41 -3.17 -4.69
N PHE A 80 -7.86 -3.04 -5.90
CA PHE A 80 -7.57 -1.74 -6.49
C PHE A 80 -8.85 -0.92 -6.70
N ALA A 81 -9.89 -1.51 -7.27
CA ALA A 81 -11.18 -0.86 -7.50
C ALA A 81 -11.83 -0.41 -6.18
N LEU A 82 -11.86 -1.27 -5.16
CA LEU A 82 -12.38 -0.94 -3.85
C LEU A 82 -11.61 0.23 -3.22
N PHE A 83 -10.28 0.18 -3.26
CA PHE A 83 -9.45 1.25 -2.72
C PHE A 83 -9.67 2.57 -3.48
N ALA A 84 -9.73 2.54 -4.82
CA ALA A 84 -10.01 3.71 -5.63
C ALA A 84 -11.38 4.33 -5.33
N ILE A 85 -12.44 3.50 -5.20
CA ILE A 85 -13.78 3.97 -4.85
C ILE A 85 -13.78 4.63 -3.48
N MET A 86 -13.18 3.99 -2.47
CA MET A 86 -13.07 4.57 -1.13
C MET A 86 -12.32 5.90 -1.15
N ALA A 87 -11.18 5.96 -1.84
CA ALA A 87 -10.34 7.16 -1.93
C ALA A 87 -11.07 8.31 -2.64
N LEU A 88 -11.74 8.05 -3.76
CA LEU A 88 -12.53 9.04 -4.48
C LEU A 88 -13.74 9.52 -3.66
N GLY A 89 -14.39 8.59 -2.94
CA GLY A 89 -15.52 8.88 -2.06
C GLY A 89 -15.18 9.78 -0.88
N VAL A 90 -13.91 9.85 -0.47
CA VAL A 90 -13.45 10.79 0.57
C VAL A 90 -12.88 12.06 -0.06
N THR A 91 -11.95 11.92 -1.00
CA THR A 91 -11.18 13.07 -1.53
C THR A 91 -12.03 14.09 -2.30
N ASN A 92 -12.99 13.64 -3.12
CA ASN A 92 -13.83 14.56 -3.89
C ASN A 92 -14.78 15.37 -2.99
N PRO A 93 -15.55 14.75 -2.06
CA PRO A 93 -16.36 15.52 -1.12
C PRO A 93 -15.55 16.46 -0.23
N THR A 94 -14.38 16.03 0.26
CA THR A 94 -13.50 16.90 1.04
C THR A 94 -13.02 18.10 0.22
N TYR A 95 -12.63 17.88 -1.04
CA TYR A 95 -12.25 18.98 -1.94
C TYR A 95 -13.39 19.97 -2.15
N VAL A 96 -14.60 19.47 -2.44
CA VAL A 96 -15.78 20.31 -2.62
C VAL A 96 -16.12 21.09 -1.36
N ALA A 97 -16.07 20.46 -0.18
CA ALA A 97 -16.35 21.11 1.10
C ALA A 97 -15.33 22.22 1.44
N ILE A 98 -14.04 21.98 1.21
CA ILE A 98 -13.00 22.99 1.45
C ILE A 98 -13.16 24.14 0.45
N LYS A 99 -13.39 23.85 -0.84
CA LYS A 99 -13.53 24.89 -1.86
C LYS A 99 -14.81 25.72 -1.63
N SER A 100 -15.93 25.08 -1.28
CA SER A 100 -17.19 25.79 -0.99
C SER A 100 -17.07 26.71 0.23
N TYR A 101 -16.39 26.27 1.29
CA TYR A 101 -16.09 27.10 2.45
C TYR A 101 -15.26 28.34 2.07
N ARG A 102 -14.22 28.17 1.26
CA ARG A 102 -13.37 29.29 0.80
C ARG A 102 -14.08 30.26 -0.14
N ILE A 103 -15.01 29.77 -0.95
CA ILE A 103 -15.89 30.62 -1.78
C ILE A 103 -16.83 31.42 -0.88
N HIS A 104 -17.43 30.80 0.14
CA HIS A 104 -18.30 31.48 1.10
C HIS A 104 -17.55 32.57 1.87
N GLU A 105 -16.30 32.34 2.26
CA GLU A 105 -15.45 33.35 2.89
C GLU A 105 -14.86 34.38 1.91
N HIS A 106 -15.25 34.36 0.63
CA HIS A 106 -14.77 35.29 -0.42
C HIS A 106 -13.24 35.25 -0.62
N LEU A 107 -12.58 34.18 -0.20
CA LEU A 107 -11.14 33.97 -0.36
C LEU A 107 -10.76 33.59 -1.80
N THR A 108 -11.73 33.12 -2.60
CA THR A 108 -11.56 32.70 -3.99
C THR A 108 -12.85 32.91 -4.79
N TYR A 109 -12.76 33.53 -5.97
CA TYR A 109 -13.89 33.79 -6.88
C TYR A 109 -14.11 32.71 -7.95
N ASP A 110 -13.36 31.61 -7.87
CA ASP A 110 -13.38 30.54 -8.86
C ASP A 110 -14.53 29.54 -8.61
N ARG A 111 -15.18 29.07 -9.68
CA ARG A 111 -16.32 28.15 -9.59
C ARG A 111 -15.86 26.70 -9.43
N ILE A 112 -16.69 25.86 -8.81
CA ILE A 112 -16.44 24.41 -8.77
C ILE A 112 -16.89 23.80 -10.10
N GLY A 113 -16.02 23.86 -11.11
CA GLY A 113 -16.27 23.25 -12.42
C GLY A 113 -15.87 21.77 -12.49
N GLY A 114 -16.44 21.03 -13.46
CA GLY A 114 -16.13 19.61 -13.69
C GLY A 114 -14.64 19.34 -13.96
N TYR A 115 -13.93 20.29 -14.57
CA TYR A 115 -12.48 20.20 -14.78
C TYR A 115 -11.71 19.97 -13.47
N HIS A 116 -12.04 20.70 -12.40
CA HIS A 116 -11.35 20.54 -11.12
C HIS A 116 -11.60 19.17 -10.49
N LEU A 117 -12.81 18.63 -10.64
CA LEU A 117 -13.16 17.31 -10.13
C LEU A 117 -12.43 16.22 -10.89
N ILE A 118 -12.30 16.36 -12.22
CA ILE A 118 -11.53 15.42 -13.06
C ILE A 118 -10.06 15.45 -12.65
N VAL A 119 -9.45 16.63 -12.57
CA VAL A 119 -8.03 16.77 -12.18
C VAL A 119 -7.78 16.20 -10.78
N THR A 120 -8.63 16.54 -9.81
CA THR A 120 -8.50 16.01 -8.43
C THR A 120 -8.66 14.50 -8.40
N SER A 121 -9.63 13.95 -9.14
CA SER A 121 -9.85 12.50 -9.24
C SER A 121 -8.67 11.79 -9.89
N THR A 122 -8.09 12.35 -10.96
CA THR A 122 -6.90 11.80 -11.62
C THR A 122 -5.72 11.76 -10.65
N ILE A 123 -5.46 12.84 -9.90
CA ILE A 123 -4.39 12.88 -8.91
C ILE A 123 -4.63 11.84 -7.80
N THR A 124 -5.88 11.71 -7.32
CA THR A 124 -6.24 10.69 -6.31
C THR A 124 -5.98 9.28 -6.83
N ILE A 125 -6.37 8.97 -8.07
CA ILE A 125 -6.17 7.64 -8.67
C ILE A 125 -4.68 7.32 -8.81
N LEU A 126 -3.86 8.30 -9.20
CA LEU A 126 -2.41 8.13 -9.27
C LEU A 126 -1.80 7.85 -7.90
N ALA A 127 -2.21 8.60 -6.86
CA ALA A 127 -1.76 8.36 -5.49
C ALA A 127 -2.17 6.97 -4.99
N VAL A 128 -3.40 6.55 -5.28
CA VAL A 128 -3.92 5.20 -5.00
C VAL A 128 -3.04 4.14 -5.67
N ALA A 129 -2.68 4.30 -6.95
CA ALA A 129 -1.84 3.36 -7.66
C ALA A 129 -0.43 3.22 -7.04
N ILE A 130 0.19 4.32 -6.64
CA ILE A 130 1.51 4.30 -5.98
C ILE A 130 1.42 3.56 -4.65
N ILE A 131 0.46 3.94 -3.78
CA ILE A 131 0.29 3.33 -2.46
C ILE A 131 -0.04 1.84 -2.60
N PHE A 132 -0.96 1.51 -3.50
CA PHE A 132 -1.38 0.13 -3.74
C PHE A 132 -0.21 -0.72 -4.22
N GLY A 133 0.59 -0.22 -5.17
CA GLY A 133 1.80 -0.90 -5.65
C GLY A 133 2.76 -1.22 -4.50
N VAL A 134 3.08 -0.23 -3.66
CA VAL A 134 3.96 -0.43 -2.50
C VAL A 134 3.38 -1.47 -1.54
N GLN A 135 2.10 -1.39 -1.18
CA GLN A 135 1.47 -2.32 -0.24
C GLN A 135 1.45 -3.75 -0.78
N VAL A 136 1.09 -3.92 -2.05
CA VAL A 136 1.06 -5.23 -2.71
C VAL A 136 2.46 -5.82 -2.81
N SER A 137 3.46 -5.03 -3.21
CA SER A 137 4.86 -5.48 -3.25
C SER A 137 5.36 -5.93 -1.87
N LEU A 138 5.10 -5.15 -0.81
CA LEU A 138 5.48 -5.53 0.55
C LEU A 138 4.82 -6.84 0.99
N HIS A 139 3.54 -7.03 0.66
CA HIS A 139 2.81 -8.26 0.95
C HIS A 139 3.41 -9.47 0.23
N PHE A 140 3.65 -9.37 -1.08
CA PHE A 140 4.21 -10.47 -1.87
C PHE A 140 5.65 -10.81 -1.47
N ILE A 141 6.49 -9.82 -1.19
CA ILE A 141 7.86 -10.06 -0.70
C ILE A 141 7.82 -10.82 0.63
N GLN A 142 6.92 -10.44 1.53
CA GLN A 142 6.79 -11.10 2.82
C GLN A 142 6.29 -12.53 2.69
N GLN A 143 5.31 -12.78 1.80
CA GLN A 143 4.82 -14.13 1.53
C GLN A 143 5.91 -15.01 0.88
N TRP A 144 6.64 -14.46 -0.08
CA TRP A 144 7.72 -15.16 -0.77
C TRP A 144 8.83 -15.59 0.19
N LEU A 145 9.30 -14.67 1.05
CA LEU A 145 10.31 -14.99 2.07
C LEU A 145 9.85 -16.10 3.02
N ASN A 146 8.59 -16.06 3.45
CA ASN A 146 8.04 -17.10 4.34
C ASN A 146 7.99 -18.47 3.64
N SER A 147 7.51 -18.51 2.39
CA SER A 147 7.47 -19.76 1.62
C SER A 147 8.86 -20.32 1.31
N SER A 148 9.87 -19.47 1.08
CA SER A 148 11.26 -19.92 0.89
C SER A 148 11.84 -20.58 2.14
N ILE A 149 11.61 -19.98 3.32
CA ILE A 149 12.06 -20.54 4.60
C ILE A 149 11.36 -21.88 4.89
N GLU A 150 10.05 -21.93 4.63
CA GLU A 150 9.26 -23.15 4.85
C GLU A 150 9.70 -24.29 3.91
N ALA A 151 9.98 -23.98 2.63
CA ALA A 151 10.52 -24.96 1.69
C ALA A 151 11.91 -25.48 2.11
N GLU A 152 12.77 -24.63 2.64
CA GLU A 152 14.09 -25.04 3.14
C GLU A 152 13.95 -25.96 4.37
N LYS A 153 13.03 -25.65 5.28
CA LYS A 153 12.72 -26.48 6.45
C LYS A 153 12.21 -27.85 6.03
N PHE A 154 11.24 -27.93 5.11
CA PHE A 154 10.72 -29.19 4.60
C PHE A 154 11.80 -30.04 3.91
N LYS A 155 12.71 -29.41 3.15
CA LYS A 155 13.84 -30.11 2.53
C LYS A 155 14.76 -30.74 3.57
N LYS A 156 15.04 -30.02 4.66
CA LYS A 156 15.86 -30.53 5.76
C LYS A 156 15.19 -31.71 6.49
N GLU A 157 13.90 -31.59 6.79
CA GLU A 157 13.12 -32.67 7.42
C GLU A 157 13.04 -33.92 6.53
N SER A 158 12.84 -33.74 5.21
CA SER A 158 12.85 -34.86 4.26
C SER A 158 14.20 -35.57 4.18
N LEU A 159 15.31 -34.82 4.13
CA LEU A 159 16.66 -35.39 4.13
C LEU A 159 16.96 -36.14 5.44
N GLN A 160 16.52 -35.61 6.58
CA GLN A 160 16.67 -36.28 7.86
C GLN A 160 15.86 -37.58 7.92
N ALA A 161 14.61 -37.57 7.47
CA ALA A 161 13.78 -38.78 7.42
C ALA A 161 14.38 -39.85 6.48
N GLN A 162 14.92 -39.45 5.33
CA GLN A 162 15.64 -40.36 4.43
C GLN A 162 16.89 -40.93 5.11
N PHE A 163 17.68 -40.11 5.79
CA PHE A 163 18.86 -40.56 6.52
C PHE A 163 18.51 -41.55 7.63
N GLU A 164 17.47 -41.28 8.42
CA GLU A 164 16.97 -42.20 9.45
C GLU A 164 16.48 -43.52 8.84
N GLY A 165 15.76 -43.46 7.71
CA GLY A 165 15.36 -44.65 6.95
C GLY A 165 16.54 -45.48 6.45
N LEU A 166 17.57 -44.84 5.86
CA LEU A 166 18.80 -45.52 5.44
C LEU A 166 19.53 -46.14 6.64
N LYS A 167 19.61 -45.43 7.77
CA LYS A 167 20.22 -45.95 9.00
C LYS A 167 19.50 -47.19 9.51
N HIS A 168 18.17 -47.21 9.47
CA HIS A 168 17.37 -48.38 9.85
C HIS A 168 17.55 -49.58 8.92
N GLN A 169 17.84 -49.36 7.63
CA GLN A 169 18.12 -50.43 6.67
C GLN A 169 19.56 -50.97 6.79
N ILE A 170 20.52 -50.11 7.13
CA ILE A 170 21.95 -50.46 7.26
C ILE A 170 22.28 -50.96 8.67
N SER A 171 21.34 -50.96 9.62
CA SER A 171 21.42 -51.79 10.82
C SER A 171 20.85 -53.17 10.48
N PRO A 172 21.62 -54.12 9.91
CA PRO A 172 21.24 -55.50 10.09
C PRO A 172 21.26 -55.66 11.61
N HIS A 173 20.19 -56.23 12.14
CA HIS A 173 20.31 -56.96 13.38
C HIS A 173 21.48 -57.93 13.18
N PHE A 174 22.66 -57.56 13.68
CA PHE A 174 23.73 -58.46 14.00
C PHE A 174 23.16 -59.35 15.12
N LEU A 175 22.29 -60.29 14.73
CA LEU A 175 22.07 -61.54 15.44
C LEU A 175 23.16 -62.48 14.95
N PHE A 176 24.36 -62.26 15.45
CA PHE A 176 25.31 -63.32 15.75
C PHE A 176 25.58 -63.23 17.24
#